data_AF-A0A8T6M380-F1
#
_entry.id   AF-A0A8T6M380-F1
#
_cell.length_a   1.000
_cell.length_b   1.000
_cell.length_c   1.000
_cell.angle_alpha   90.00
_cell.angle_beta   90.00
_cell.angle_gamma   90.00
#
_symmetry.space_group_name_H-M   'P 1'
#
loop_
_entity.id
_entity.type
_entity.pdbx_description
1 polymer ?
#
loop_
_entity_poly.entity_id
_entity_poly.type
_entity_poly.pdbx_seq_one_letter_code
_entity_poly.pdbx_strand_id
1 'polypeptide(L)'
;KPSGATKPADSKQGVVFDGAVAKSRIPLAQKSEGDLAPNNDVTLPPTSLSALSSMSSNTIPDDGSQKSGEGLSVKSSSNIEMPERTILGRPIPQEIRGEELPRGIGSNIPSPKIIQEKSSPMPQMSKDSSSDIQSAKPKYAKENKSILKFLPFIVGGIILVAVVGFIYSKISSGKSTSLPKPDATTDNIDTTNVTPGDTNKRTEVPAQLTELTYWGLWEPDEVVEGIISDFETSHPGTKINYVKQFHKDYRERLQTALDTDEGPDIFRFHASWTPMLKSMLAPIPTSVISSKEFKDNYYPIVTDQLVVGGQYVGVPLMYDGLALFYNEDILNSANETPPSTWAELRLLATKLTVKSANGIERAGLAIGNTKNVDHFSDILAVLMLQNGASFSDPNSQETKDALVFYTNFVLKDGVWNDKLPSSTVAFARGDVAMMFAPSWRAHEIAAQNPNLKFKTMTLPQLSDERITWGSYWAEGVSASSNNKELAAKFLGFISSDENLMKLFSKASEVRSFGEIYPKASMAEKLVDNEIISSYLDDAVYAQDWYLNSFTHDNGINDQMIKYYEDGINAILEGEKVDDVLLTIEEGTKQVLKQYGISTK
;
A
#
# COMPACT_ATOMS: atom_id res chain seq x y z
N LYS A 1 -14.04 -76.81 37.43
CA LYS A 1 -15.00 -77.45 36.50
C LYS A 1 -14.73 -76.89 35.10
N PRO A 2 -14.46 -77.76 34.10
CA PRO A 2 -13.92 -77.46 32.76
C PRO A 2 -15.10 -77.22 31.78
N SER A 3 -15.03 -77.10 30.44
CA SER A 3 -14.16 -77.43 29.29
C SER A 3 -14.67 -76.52 28.14
N GLY A 4 -14.17 -76.43 26.90
CA GLY A 4 -13.37 -77.26 26.03
C GLY A 4 -13.33 -76.60 24.63
N ALA A 5 -12.35 -77.00 23.82
CA ALA A 5 -11.97 -76.46 22.52
C ALA A 5 -12.98 -76.72 21.39
N THR A 6 -12.92 -75.94 20.29
CA THR A 6 -12.46 -76.37 18.93
C THR A 6 -12.74 -75.31 17.84
N LYS A 7 -11.76 -75.15 16.93
CA LYS A 7 -11.78 -74.53 15.57
C LYS A 7 -12.13 -75.64 14.53
N PRO A 8 -12.14 -75.46 13.18
CA PRO A 8 -12.03 -74.27 12.29
C PRO A 8 -13.02 -74.30 11.07
N ALA A 9 -12.99 -73.30 10.16
CA ALA A 9 -12.78 -73.49 8.70
C ALA A 9 -12.97 -72.17 7.90
N ASP A 10 -12.04 -71.93 6.98
CA ASP A 10 -11.97 -70.85 5.99
C ASP A 10 -13.04 -70.93 4.90
N SER A 11 -13.51 -69.76 4.43
CA SER A 11 -13.99 -69.58 3.05
C SER A 11 -13.52 -68.23 2.50
N LYS A 12 -12.99 -68.30 1.27
CA LYS A 12 -12.39 -67.23 0.47
C LYS A 12 -13.47 -66.24 -0.02
N GLN A 13 -13.11 -64.96 -0.14
CA GLN A 13 -13.02 -64.19 -1.40
C GLN A 13 -13.09 -62.68 -1.13
N GLY A 14 -12.12 -61.96 -1.68
CA GLY A 14 -11.99 -60.51 -1.61
C GLY A 14 -13.02 -59.79 -2.48
N VAL A 15 -13.39 -58.59 -2.03
CA VAL A 15 -14.28 -57.66 -2.72
C VAL A 15 -13.46 -56.71 -3.59
N VAL A 16 -13.81 -56.71 -4.87
CA VAL A 16 -13.42 -55.75 -5.91
C VAL A 16 -14.48 -54.63 -5.96
N PHE A 17 -14.07 -53.38 -6.19
CA PHE A 17 -14.97 -52.34 -6.70
C PHE A 17 -14.32 -51.64 -7.91
N ASP A 18 -14.75 -52.06 -9.10
CA ASP A 18 -14.84 -51.23 -10.33
C ASP A 18 -15.96 -50.19 -10.12
N GLY A 19 -15.95 -48.96 -10.65
CA GLY A 19 -15.55 -48.58 -12.00
C GLY A 19 -16.79 -48.54 -12.90
N ALA A 20 -17.56 -47.44 -12.90
CA ALA A 20 -18.66 -47.24 -13.86
C ALA A 20 -18.91 -45.77 -14.22
N VAL A 21 -18.93 -45.55 -15.54
CA VAL A 21 -19.16 -44.33 -16.32
C VAL A 21 -20.45 -44.51 -17.12
N ALA A 22 -21.28 -43.46 -17.26
CA ALA A 22 -22.23 -43.22 -18.38
C ALA A 22 -22.78 -41.77 -18.27
N LYS A 23 -22.58 -40.81 -19.22
CA LYS A 23 -22.99 -40.63 -20.64
C LYS A 23 -24.30 -39.84 -20.85
N SER A 24 -24.21 -38.68 -21.51
CA SER A 24 -25.17 -38.10 -22.49
C SER A 24 -24.46 -37.00 -23.32
N ARG A 25 -24.07 -37.22 -24.60
CA ARG A 25 -24.70 -36.80 -25.91
C ARG A 25 -25.25 -35.36 -25.92
N ILE A 26 -24.89 -34.45 -26.85
CA ILE A 26 -25.29 -34.32 -28.30
C ILE A 26 -24.21 -33.51 -29.13
N PRO A 27 -24.33 -33.20 -30.46
CA PRO A 27 -23.77 -33.91 -31.63
C PRO A 27 -22.71 -33.16 -32.50
N LEU A 28 -22.22 -33.90 -33.52
CA LEU A 28 -21.27 -33.54 -34.59
C LEU A 28 -21.70 -32.43 -35.58
N ALA A 29 -20.69 -31.79 -36.20
CA ALA A 29 -20.61 -31.57 -37.65
C ALA A 29 -19.14 -31.56 -38.13
N GLN A 30 -18.85 -32.35 -39.18
CA GLN A 30 -17.58 -32.45 -39.92
C GLN A 30 -17.61 -31.60 -41.20
N LYS A 31 -16.43 -31.10 -41.62
CA LYS A 31 -15.82 -31.07 -42.98
C LYS A 31 -14.70 -30.01 -42.99
N SER A 32 -13.57 -30.11 -43.69
CA SER A 32 -12.92 -31.14 -44.49
C SER A 32 -11.48 -30.69 -44.76
N GLU A 33 -10.60 -31.65 -45.00
CA GLU A 33 -9.17 -31.57 -45.32
C GLU A 33 -8.81 -30.71 -46.56
N GLY A 34 -7.52 -30.37 -46.63
CA GLY A 34 -6.83 -29.88 -47.83
C GLY A 34 -5.34 -29.65 -47.57
N ASP A 35 -4.56 -30.74 -47.61
CA ASP A 35 -3.10 -30.78 -47.59
C ASP A 35 -2.44 -29.93 -48.70
N LEU A 36 -1.21 -29.44 -48.45
CA LEU A 36 0.02 -29.84 -49.15
C LEU A 36 1.19 -28.88 -48.80
N ALA A 37 2.26 -29.46 -48.25
CA ALA A 37 3.60 -28.86 -48.11
C ALA A 37 4.50 -29.30 -49.30
N PRO A 38 5.84 -29.09 -49.34
CA PRO A 38 6.72 -28.09 -48.72
C PRO A 38 7.82 -27.55 -49.71
N ASN A 39 8.84 -26.88 -49.14
CA ASN A 39 10.27 -26.79 -49.56
C ASN A 39 10.76 -25.60 -50.42
N ASN A 40 11.55 -24.69 -49.84
CA ASN A 40 13.03 -24.66 -49.88
C ASN A 40 13.63 -23.26 -49.60
N ASP A 41 14.33 -23.17 -48.47
CA ASP A 41 15.76 -22.87 -48.27
C ASP A 41 16.54 -21.74 -49.01
N VAL A 42 17.36 -21.07 -48.18
CA VAL A 42 18.63 -20.32 -48.38
C VAL A 42 18.71 -18.94 -49.07
N THR A 43 19.32 -17.98 -48.32
CA THR A 43 20.46 -17.07 -48.66
C THR A 43 20.25 -15.56 -48.39
N LEU A 44 21.19 -14.98 -47.63
CA LEU A 44 21.60 -13.56 -47.59
C LEU A 44 22.92 -13.41 -48.41
N PRO A 45 23.53 -12.20 -48.50
CA PRO A 45 23.23 -10.98 -49.27
C PRO A 45 24.34 -10.79 -50.36
N PRO A 46 24.61 -9.61 -51.01
CA PRO A 46 25.35 -8.52 -50.36
C PRO A 46 25.22 -7.08 -50.95
N THR A 47 25.77 -6.14 -50.18
CA THR A 47 26.37 -4.82 -50.48
C THR A 47 26.50 -4.31 -51.94
N SER A 48 26.30 -3.00 -52.15
CA SER A 48 27.39 -2.00 -52.31
C SER A 48 27.07 -0.82 -53.25
N LEU A 49 27.58 0.35 -52.80
CA LEU A 49 28.22 1.43 -53.57
C LEU A 49 27.46 2.21 -54.65
N SER A 50 27.36 3.52 -54.42
CA SER A 50 28.04 4.60 -55.19
C SER A 50 27.22 5.09 -56.39
N ALA A 51 27.27 6.33 -56.88
CA ALA A 51 27.87 7.60 -56.54
C ALA A 51 27.28 8.61 -57.55
N LEU A 52 27.74 9.86 -57.50
CA LEU A 52 27.67 10.90 -58.56
C LEU A 52 26.31 11.60 -58.66
N SER A 53 26.21 12.90 -58.90
CA SER A 53 27.20 13.90 -59.29
C SER A 53 26.54 15.27 -59.01
N SER A 54 27.24 16.20 -58.37
CA SER A 54 27.78 17.42 -59.00
C SER A 54 26.73 18.42 -59.52
N MET A 55 26.76 19.65 -59.00
CA MET A 55 27.18 20.82 -59.78
C MET A 55 27.06 22.14 -58.97
N SER A 56 28.16 22.90 -59.03
CA SER A 56 28.25 24.38 -59.09
C SER A 56 27.72 25.19 -57.90
N SER A 57 28.56 25.64 -56.95
CA SER A 57 29.46 26.82 -57.01
C SER A 57 28.80 28.13 -57.47
N ASN A 58 28.71 29.12 -56.56
CA ASN A 58 29.14 30.50 -56.79
C ASN A 58 29.24 31.32 -55.48
N THR A 59 30.49 31.63 -55.11
CA THR A 59 31.04 32.96 -54.73
C THR A 59 30.39 33.83 -53.63
N ILE A 60 31.09 33.87 -52.48
CA ILE A 60 31.61 34.98 -51.63
C ILE A 60 31.66 36.35 -52.40
N PRO A 61 31.54 37.58 -51.79
CA PRO A 61 32.21 37.88 -50.52
C PRO A 61 31.71 38.97 -49.54
N ASP A 62 32.32 38.88 -48.36
CA ASP A 62 32.84 39.90 -47.42
C ASP A 62 32.01 41.10 -46.93
N ASP A 63 32.20 41.34 -45.61
CA ASP A 63 32.09 42.59 -44.81
C ASP A 63 31.50 42.20 -43.43
N GLY A 64 32.13 42.34 -42.27
CA GLY A 64 33.23 43.20 -41.87
C GLY A 64 32.87 43.92 -40.55
N SER A 65 33.81 43.93 -39.60
CA SER A 65 33.85 44.69 -38.32
C SER A 65 32.95 44.21 -37.15
N GLN A 66 33.44 43.80 -35.97
CA GLN A 66 34.44 44.26 -34.97
C GLN A 66 33.93 45.25 -33.89
N LYS A 67 34.26 44.85 -32.63
CA LYS A 67 34.44 45.63 -31.37
C LYS A 67 33.15 46.06 -30.65
N SER A 68 33.03 46.09 -29.33
CA SER A 68 33.89 45.99 -28.12
C SER A 68 32.92 45.83 -26.93
N GLY A 69 33.15 45.11 -25.83
CA GLY A 69 34.18 45.33 -24.81
C GLY A 69 33.56 45.93 -23.53
N GLU A 70 33.98 45.45 -22.35
CA GLU A 70 33.55 45.74 -20.96
C GLU A 70 32.46 44.78 -20.40
N GLY A 71 32.67 43.92 -19.40
CA GLY A 71 33.80 43.73 -18.48
C GLY A 71 33.47 44.22 -17.07
N LEU A 72 32.82 43.41 -16.23
CA LEU A 72 32.86 43.54 -14.77
C LEU A 72 32.79 42.15 -14.11
N SER A 73 33.82 41.89 -13.31
CA SER A 73 34.13 40.67 -12.58
C SER A 73 33.71 40.82 -11.12
N VAL A 74 33.06 39.81 -10.52
CA VAL A 74 33.24 39.47 -9.10
C VAL A 74 33.08 37.95 -8.91
N LYS A 75 34.06 37.36 -8.21
CA LYS A 75 34.11 35.98 -7.71
C LYS A 75 33.09 35.75 -6.58
N SER A 76 32.49 34.56 -6.48
CA SER A 76 32.09 34.02 -5.18
C SER A 76 32.35 32.53 -5.10
N SER A 77 33.22 32.18 -4.17
CA SER A 77 33.46 30.83 -3.64
C SER A 77 32.48 30.53 -2.49
N SER A 78 32.49 29.26 -2.09
CA SER A 78 32.07 28.66 -0.80
C SER A 78 30.59 28.40 -0.51
N ASN A 79 30.27 27.10 -0.56
CA ASN A 79 29.49 26.29 0.40
C ASN A 79 29.07 26.99 1.70
N ILE A 80 27.79 26.85 2.05
CA ILE A 80 27.28 26.99 3.41
C ILE A 80 26.36 25.79 3.71
N GLU A 81 26.83 24.94 4.62
CA GLU A 81 26.06 23.99 5.42
C GLU A 81 25.08 24.73 6.35
N MET A 82 23.89 24.17 6.55
CA MET A 82 22.98 24.59 7.61
C MET A 82 23.21 23.74 8.87
N PRO A 83 23.26 24.31 10.08
CA PRO A 83 23.62 23.57 11.28
C PRO A 83 22.43 22.91 11.98
N GLU A 84 22.69 21.70 12.48
CA GLU A 84 21.88 20.98 13.47
C GLU A 84 21.74 21.78 14.77
N ARG A 85 20.55 21.74 15.39
CA ARG A 85 20.35 22.20 16.77
C ARG A 85 20.19 21.02 17.71
N THR A 86 21.23 20.78 18.50
CA THR A 86 21.23 20.01 19.74
C THR A 86 20.40 20.72 20.82
N ILE A 87 19.46 20.03 21.45
CA ILE A 87 18.80 20.50 22.69
C ILE A 87 19.48 19.86 23.90
N LEU A 88 20.17 20.70 24.68
CA LEU A 88 20.72 20.38 26.01
C LEU A 88 19.76 20.94 27.07
N GLY A 89 19.30 20.07 27.97
CA GLY A 89 18.45 20.40 29.11
C GLY A 89 19.17 21.15 30.24
N ARG A 90 18.37 21.78 31.12
CA ARG A 90 18.73 22.31 32.47
C ARG A 90 17.48 22.97 33.12
N PRO A 91 17.43 23.22 34.45
CA PRO A 91 17.17 22.26 35.52
C PRO A 91 16.00 22.67 36.46
N ILE A 92 15.64 21.79 37.40
CA ILE A 92 14.62 21.94 38.46
C ILE A 92 15.10 22.89 39.58
N PRO A 93 14.19 23.62 40.26
CA PRO A 93 14.39 24.03 41.66
C PRO A 93 13.31 23.52 42.63
N GLN A 94 13.73 23.11 43.83
CA GLN A 94 12.91 22.72 45.00
C GLN A 94 12.63 23.90 45.96
N GLU A 95 11.42 23.85 46.55
CA GLU A 95 10.88 24.30 47.86
C GLU A 95 11.49 25.46 48.70
N ILE A 96 10.60 26.26 49.34
CA ILE A 96 10.40 26.37 50.82
C ILE A 96 9.19 27.27 51.20
N ARG A 97 8.49 26.84 52.27
CA ARG A 97 7.37 27.39 53.08
C ARG A 97 7.51 28.83 53.64
N GLY A 98 6.35 29.46 53.95
CA GLY A 98 6.12 30.13 55.26
C GLY A 98 5.32 31.46 55.31
N GLU A 99 4.06 31.37 55.78
CA GLU A 99 3.26 32.29 56.65
C GLU A 99 3.10 33.81 56.37
N GLU A 100 1.84 34.30 56.27
CA GLU A 100 1.10 35.03 57.34
C GLU A 100 -0.29 35.54 56.86
N LEU A 101 -1.29 35.48 57.75
CA LEU A 101 -2.64 36.10 57.68
C LEU A 101 -2.67 37.26 58.70
N PRO A 102 -3.47 38.35 58.55
CA PRO A 102 -4.85 38.31 59.10
C PRO A 102 -5.93 39.32 58.59
N ARG A 103 -7.20 38.97 58.88
CA ARG A 103 -8.44 39.79 59.14
C ARG A 103 -8.99 40.69 58.00
N GLY A 104 -10.29 40.79 57.68
CA GLY A 104 -11.55 40.24 58.18
C GLY A 104 -12.75 41.13 57.77
N ILE A 105 -13.92 40.50 57.54
CA ILE A 105 -15.33 40.98 57.67
C ILE A 105 -16.08 41.61 56.46
N GLY A 106 -17.17 40.91 56.07
CA GLY A 106 -18.49 41.41 55.61
C GLY A 106 -18.72 41.45 54.09
N SER A 107 -19.80 40.97 53.47
CA SER A 107 -21.09 40.39 53.91
C SER A 107 -21.88 39.86 52.69
N ASN A 108 -22.50 38.68 52.84
CA ASN A 108 -23.74 38.11 52.24
C ASN A 108 -24.22 38.45 50.81
N ILE A 109 -24.55 37.40 50.01
CA ILE A 109 -25.90 37.01 49.49
C ILE A 109 -25.77 35.76 48.55
N PRO A 110 -26.78 34.85 48.43
CA PRO A 110 -26.59 33.40 48.44
C PRO A 110 -26.79 32.64 47.10
N SER A 111 -26.27 31.40 47.07
CA SER A 111 -26.46 30.39 46.01
C SER A 111 -27.73 29.53 46.21
N PRO A 112 -28.37 29.01 45.14
CA PRO A 112 -29.35 27.94 45.25
C PRO A 112 -28.81 26.54 44.89
N LYS A 113 -29.19 25.64 45.80
CA LYS A 113 -29.14 24.17 45.95
C LYS A 113 -29.14 23.25 44.72
N ILE A 114 -28.37 22.17 44.94
CA ILE A 114 -28.34 20.84 44.31
C ILE A 114 -29.61 20.03 44.71
N ILE A 115 -30.16 19.27 43.75
CA ILE A 115 -31.19 18.24 43.97
C ILE A 115 -30.58 16.87 43.68
N GLN A 116 -30.70 15.95 44.65
CA GLN A 116 -30.50 14.51 44.50
C GLN A 116 -31.83 13.86 44.09
N GLU A 117 -31.80 12.91 43.15
CA GLU A 117 -32.92 11.97 42.94
C GLU A 117 -32.46 10.51 42.98
N LYS A 118 -33.35 9.69 43.56
CA LYS A 118 -33.16 8.31 44.01
C LYS A 118 -33.25 7.29 42.90
N SER A 119 -32.45 6.23 43.03
CA SER A 119 -32.53 4.96 42.32
C SER A 119 -33.67 4.04 42.81
N SER A 120 -34.37 3.40 41.87
CA SER A 120 -35.15 2.15 42.05
C SER A 120 -34.93 1.22 40.83
N PRO A 121 -35.06 -0.13 40.95
CA PRO A 121 -34.48 -1.08 39.99
C PRO A 121 -35.49 -1.83 39.07
N MET A 122 -34.90 -2.56 38.09
CA MET A 122 -35.37 -3.71 37.25
C MET A 122 -35.90 -3.44 35.83
N PRO A 123 -35.79 -4.41 34.87
CA PRO A 123 -35.53 -5.86 35.04
C PRO A 123 -34.40 -6.49 34.20
N GLN A 124 -33.93 -7.66 34.65
CA GLN A 124 -33.15 -8.62 33.86
C GLN A 124 -33.99 -9.24 32.74
N MET A 125 -33.40 -9.41 31.56
CA MET A 125 -33.95 -10.21 30.47
C MET A 125 -32.93 -11.26 30.02
N SER A 126 -33.48 -12.40 29.63
CA SER A 126 -32.94 -13.76 29.61
C SER A 126 -31.83 -14.05 28.60
N LYS A 127 -30.92 -14.96 29.01
CA LYS A 127 -30.15 -15.83 28.11
C LYS A 127 -31.12 -16.75 27.38
N ASP A 128 -31.18 -16.64 26.05
CA ASP A 128 -31.42 -17.75 25.10
C ASP A 128 -31.46 -17.18 23.67
N SER A 129 -30.41 -17.47 22.89
CA SER A 129 -30.48 -17.97 21.49
C SER A 129 -29.12 -17.78 20.82
N SER A 130 -28.29 -18.81 20.96
CA SER A 130 -27.20 -19.11 20.03
C SER A 130 -27.75 -20.08 18.97
N SER A 131 -28.01 -19.60 17.77
CA SER A 131 -27.93 -20.38 16.51
C SER A 131 -28.32 -19.51 15.31
N ASP A 132 -27.61 -19.70 14.21
CA ASP A 132 -27.99 -19.35 12.84
C ASP A 132 -27.72 -17.92 12.33
N ILE A 133 -26.47 -17.66 11.94
CA ILE A 133 -26.18 -16.86 10.75
C ILE A 133 -25.28 -17.70 9.82
N GLN A 134 -25.92 -18.54 9.00
CA GLN A 134 -25.33 -19.11 7.80
C GLN A 134 -25.99 -18.45 6.58
N SER A 135 -25.12 -17.94 5.69
CA SER A 135 -25.29 -17.81 4.23
C SER A 135 -26.62 -17.28 3.69
N ALA A 136 -26.60 -16.04 3.17
CA ALA A 136 -27.51 -15.66 2.09
C ALA A 136 -26.82 -14.66 1.14
N LYS A 137 -26.25 -15.17 0.04
CA LYS A 137 -26.00 -14.37 -1.18
C LYS A 137 -27.29 -14.38 -2.02
N PRO A 138 -27.86 -13.24 -2.44
CA PRO A 138 -28.89 -13.24 -3.47
C PRO A 138 -28.24 -13.29 -4.87
N LYS A 139 -28.70 -14.24 -5.70
CA LYS A 139 -28.48 -14.29 -7.17
C LYS A 139 -29.56 -13.46 -7.84
N TYR A 140 -29.26 -12.51 -8.73
CA TYR A 140 -30.07 -12.04 -9.90
C TYR A 140 -29.23 -11.01 -10.69
N ALA A 141 -29.54 -10.57 -11.91
CA ALA A 141 -29.89 -11.20 -13.19
C ALA A 141 -29.49 -10.15 -14.26
N LYS A 142 -29.08 -10.61 -15.44
CA LYS A 142 -28.52 -9.81 -16.55
C LYS A 142 -29.43 -8.73 -17.16
N GLU A 143 -28.75 -7.75 -17.77
CA GLU A 143 -29.09 -6.91 -18.94
C GLU A 143 -29.94 -5.64 -18.75
N ASN A 144 -29.37 -4.46 -19.05
CA ASN A 144 -29.71 -3.73 -20.28
C ASN A 144 -28.79 -2.54 -20.66
N LYS A 145 -28.19 -2.69 -21.85
CA LYS A 145 -27.94 -1.74 -22.96
C LYS A 145 -27.79 -0.23 -22.72
N SER A 146 -26.56 0.21 -23.02
CA SER A 146 -26.11 1.53 -23.48
C SER A 146 -27.01 2.22 -24.50
N ILE A 147 -27.27 3.53 -24.30
CA ILE A 147 -27.51 4.52 -25.36
C ILE A 147 -27.04 5.90 -24.87
N LEU A 148 -25.96 6.46 -25.42
CA LEU A 148 -25.94 7.88 -25.83
C LEU A 148 -24.83 8.12 -26.87
N LYS A 149 -25.25 8.51 -28.08
CA LYS A 149 -24.39 8.83 -29.23
C LYS A 149 -24.27 10.35 -29.35
N PHE A 150 -23.06 10.89 -29.51
CA PHE A 150 -22.84 12.14 -30.24
C PHE A 150 -21.53 12.09 -31.04
N LEU A 151 -21.64 12.36 -32.34
CA LEU A 151 -20.54 12.50 -33.30
C LEU A 151 -20.14 14.00 -33.48
N PRO A 152 -18.94 14.30 -34.01
CA PRO A 152 -18.21 15.56 -33.82
C PRO A 152 -18.17 16.47 -35.07
N PHE A 153 -17.60 17.68 -34.90
CA PHE A 153 -17.01 18.46 -36.00
C PHE A 153 -15.50 18.56 -35.84
N ILE A 154 -14.78 18.27 -36.93
CA ILE A 154 -13.33 18.21 -37.13
C ILE A 154 -12.87 19.50 -37.83
N VAL A 155 -11.78 20.11 -37.38
CA VAL A 155 -10.65 20.71 -38.15
C VAL A 155 -9.53 20.90 -37.09
N GLY A 156 -8.27 20.46 -37.19
CA GLY A 156 -7.36 20.16 -38.29
C GLY A 156 -6.09 20.99 -38.07
N GLY A 157 -4.94 20.38 -37.76
CA GLY A 157 -3.68 21.12 -37.57
C GLY A 157 -2.53 20.32 -36.94
N ILE A 158 -1.83 19.58 -37.78
CA ILE A 158 -0.56 18.87 -37.54
C ILE A 158 0.57 19.89 -37.30
N ILE A 159 1.49 19.62 -36.36
CA ILE A 159 2.96 19.73 -36.56
C ILE A 159 3.70 18.95 -35.47
N LEU A 160 4.62 18.13 -35.96
CA LEU A 160 5.51 17.19 -35.30
C LEU A 160 6.93 17.78 -35.33
N VAL A 161 7.64 17.87 -34.21
CA VAL A 161 9.11 17.90 -34.21
C VAL A 161 9.64 17.18 -32.95
N ALA A 162 10.26 16.03 -33.20
CA ALA A 162 11.17 15.34 -32.30
C ALA A 162 12.58 15.96 -32.39
N VAL A 163 13.30 16.04 -31.27
CA VAL A 163 14.77 16.07 -31.26
C VAL A 163 15.28 15.15 -30.15
N VAL A 164 15.85 14.03 -30.57
CA VAL A 164 16.75 13.18 -29.77
C VAL A 164 18.18 13.68 -30.02
N GLY A 165 18.95 13.88 -28.95
CA GLY A 165 20.35 14.31 -28.99
C GLY A 165 21.18 13.58 -27.93
N PHE A 166 21.78 12.49 -28.38
CA PHE A 166 22.66 11.54 -27.70
C PHE A 166 24.02 12.17 -27.29
N ILE A 167 24.52 11.91 -26.07
CA ILE A 167 25.97 11.95 -25.78
C ILE A 167 26.34 10.77 -24.87
N TYR A 168 27.32 9.97 -25.32
CA TYR A 168 27.91 8.83 -24.62
C TYR A 168 29.42 9.04 -24.46
N SER A 169 29.97 8.43 -23.41
CA SER A 169 31.40 8.18 -23.12
C SER A 169 32.20 9.40 -22.63
N LYS A 170 33.10 9.31 -21.64
CA LYS A 170 33.94 8.20 -21.15
C LYS A 170 34.59 8.67 -19.83
N ILE A 171 34.90 7.77 -18.89
CA ILE A 171 36.22 7.65 -18.22
C ILE A 171 36.14 6.51 -17.19
N SER A 172 37.01 5.53 -17.40
CA SER A 172 37.38 4.45 -16.50
C SER A 172 38.83 4.69 -16.09
N SER A 173 39.16 4.50 -14.80
CA SER A 173 40.33 3.73 -14.33
C SER A 173 40.66 4.02 -12.86
N GLY A 174 40.94 2.98 -12.06
CA GLY A 174 41.55 3.07 -10.73
C GLY A 174 41.14 1.88 -9.84
N LYS A 175 41.61 0.66 -10.12
CA LYS A 175 42.81 -0.01 -9.57
C LYS A 175 42.58 -0.65 -8.18
N SER A 176 42.64 -1.98 -8.20
CA SER A 176 42.55 -2.94 -7.09
C SER A 176 43.74 -2.86 -6.13
N THR A 177 43.46 -3.02 -4.83
CA THR A 177 44.45 -3.47 -3.83
C THR A 177 43.77 -4.42 -2.83
N SER A 178 44.25 -5.66 -2.82
CA SER A 178 43.96 -6.73 -1.87
C SER A 178 44.67 -6.52 -0.53
N LEU A 179 44.03 -6.90 0.58
CA LEU A 179 44.65 -7.07 1.90
C LEU A 179 44.33 -8.47 2.47
N PRO A 180 45.15 -8.99 3.40
CA PRO A 180 45.44 -10.42 3.53
C PRO A 180 44.68 -11.13 4.65
N LYS A 181 44.58 -12.45 4.48
CA LYS A 181 44.05 -13.46 5.41
C LYS A 181 45.07 -13.74 6.53
N PRO A 182 44.66 -13.87 7.81
CA PRO A 182 45.53 -14.43 8.85
C PRO A 182 45.42 -15.95 8.93
N ASP A 183 46.58 -16.55 9.17
CA ASP A 183 46.90 -17.97 9.22
C ASP A 183 46.25 -18.73 10.38
N ALA A 184 46.12 -20.03 10.13
CA ALA A 184 45.85 -21.06 11.10
C ALA A 184 47.09 -21.32 11.98
N THR A 185 46.91 -21.29 13.30
CA THR A 185 47.84 -21.87 14.26
C THR A 185 47.19 -23.09 14.91
N THR A 186 47.77 -24.25 14.58
CA THR A 186 47.59 -25.53 15.25
C THR A 186 48.32 -25.54 16.59
N ASP A 187 47.59 -25.75 17.69
CA ASP A 187 48.19 -26.20 18.94
C ASP A 187 47.65 -27.60 19.29
N ASN A 188 48.57 -28.55 19.32
CA ASN A 188 48.42 -29.86 19.94
C ASN A 188 48.36 -29.67 21.46
N ILE A 189 47.33 -30.21 22.12
CA ILE A 189 47.41 -30.51 23.55
C ILE A 189 47.12 -31.99 23.77
N ASP A 190 48.10 -32.54 24.48
CA ASP A 190 48.36 -33.90 24.90
C ASP A 190 47.25 -34.52 25.77
N THR A 191 47.01 -35.80 25.52
CA THR A 191 46.19 -36.71 26.30
C THR A 191 46.95 -37.14 27.55
N THR A 192 46.39 -37.00 28.76
CA THR A 192 46.43 -38.03 29.82
C THR A 192 45.69 -37.59 31.10
N ASN A 193 45.13 -38.61 31.76
CA ASN A 193 44.66 -38.68 33.16
C ASN A 193 43.19 -38.39 33.46
N VAL A 194 42.43 -39.49 33.35
CA VAL A 194 41.17 -39.75 34.06
C VAL A 194 41.48 -40.06 35.53
N THR A 195 40.73 -39.46 36.46
CA THR A 195 40.34 -40.10 37.73
C THR A 195 38.88 -39.72 38.04
N PRO A 196 37.99 -40.65 38.45
CA PRO A 196 36.56 -40.43 38.50
C PRO A 196 36.07 -40.05 39.90
N GLY A 197 35.20 -39.04 39.98
CA GLY A 197 34.39 -38.77 41.17
C GLY A 197 34.23 -37.28 41.45
N ASP A 198 33.18 -36.66 40.93
CA ASP A 198 32.21 -35.98 41.77
C ASP A 198 30.97 -35.51 41.00
N THR A 199 29.87 -35.58 41.72
CA THR A 199 28.47 -35.56 41.33
C THR A 199 27.96 -34.26 40.72
N ASN A 200 27.15 -34.42 39.66
CA ASN A 200 25.93 -33.65 39.38
C ASN A 200 25.97 -32.14 39.70
N LYS A 201 26.62 -31.37 38.82
CA LYS A 201 26.22 -29.99 38.54
C LYS A 201 25.99 -29.91 37.04
N ARG A 202 24.71 -29.95 36.64
CA ARG A 202 24.33 -29.64 35.26
C ARG A 202 24.69 -28.17 35.04
N THR A 203 25.86 -27.95 34.46
CA THR A 203 26.22 -26.66 33.89
C THR A 203 25.17 -26.40 32.81
N GLU A 204 24.21 -25.51 33.07
CA GLU A 204 23.41 -24.92 32.01
C GLU A 204 24.41 -24.28 31.05
N VAL A 205 24.61 -24.93 29.90
CA VAL A 205 25.20 -24.27 28.74
C VAL A 205 24.33 -23.04 28.52
N PRO A 206 24.88 -21.81 28.52
CA PRO A 206 24.10 -20.63 28.23
C PRO A 206 23.36 -20.91 26.92
N ALA A 207 22.03 -20.82 26.94
CA ALA A 207 21.25 -20.92 25.71
C ALA A 207 21.90 -19.98 24.70
N GLN A 208 22.38 -20.52 23.57
CA GLN A 208 23.03 -19.72 22.54
C GLN A 208 22.05 -18.61 22.16
N LEU A 209 22.46 -17.36 22.37
CA LEU A 209 21.63 -16.20 22.06
C LEU A 209 21.38 -16.18 20.56
N THR A 210 20.13 -16.32 20.14
CA THR A 210 19.69 -16.17 18.77
C THR A 210 19.18 -14.75 18.58
N GLU A 211 19.86 -13.98 17.74
CA GLU A 211 19.45 -12.63 17.37
C GLU A 211 18.68 -12.65 16.04
N LEU A 212 17.53 -11.95 16.00
CA LEU A 212 16.76 -11.68 14.80
C LEU A 212 16.86 -10.20 14.44
N THR A 213 17.15 -9.90 13.18
CA THR A 213 17.02 -8.54 12.66
C THR A 213 15.63 -8.32 12.07
N TYR A 214 14.92 -7.28 12.52
CA TYR A 214 13.60 -6.90 12.02
C TYR A 214 13.64 -5.49 11.41
N TRP A 215 13.43 -5.40 10.09
CA TRP A 215 13.26 -4.11 9.40
C TRP A 215 11.80 -3.68 9.34
N GLY A 216 11.47 -2.53 9.94
CA GLY A 216 10.16 -1.87 9.82
C GLY A 216 10.23 -0.53 9.09
N LEU A 217 9.10 0.16 8.95
CA LEU A 217 9.00 1.43 8.22
C LEU A 217 8.35 2.57 9.00
N TRP A 218 7.18 2.32 9.59
CA TRP A 218 6.30 3.38 10.09
C TRP A 218 6.49 3.65 11.58
N GLU A 219 6.52 2.57 12.35
CA GLU A 219 6.55 2.69 13.80
C GLU A 219 7.94 3.09 14.32
N PRO A 220 8.03 4.06 15.25
CA PRO A 220 9.26 4.29 16.01
C PRO A 220 9.48 3.17 17.04
N ASP A 221 10.70 3.08 17.56
CA ASP A 221 11.10 2.05 18.54
C ASP A 221 10.16 1.99 19.75
N GLU A 222 9.74 3.15 20.27
CA GLU A 222 8.84 3.27 21.43
C GLU A 222 7.46 2.60 21.25
N VAL A 223 7.01 2.40 20.01
CA VAL A 223 5.75 1.68 19.72
C VAL A 223 5.94 0.17 19.72
N VAL A 224 7.11 -0.32 19.29
CA VAL A 224 7.37 -1.76 19.08
C VAL A 224 8.19 -2.40 20.21
N GLU A 225 9.02 -1.65 20.93
CA GLU A 225 9.97 -2.18 21.93
C GLU A 225 9.25 -2.98 23.01
N GLY A 226 8.08 -2.51 23.43
CA GLY A 226 7.34 -3.11 24.52
C GLY A 226 6.78 -4.49 24.16
N ILE A 227 6.49 -4.72 22.88
CA ILE A 227 6.02 -6.03 22.39
C ILE A 227 7.19 -6.95 22.09
N ILE A 228 8.28 -6.39 21.53
CA ILE A 228 9.53 -7.13 21.36
C ILE A 228 10.03 -7.66 22.71
N SER A 229 10.03 -6.83 23.75
CA SER A 229 10.43 -7.21 25.10
C SER A 229 9.56 -8.33 25.69
N ASP A 230 8.24 -8.31 25.44
CA ASP A 230 7.34 -9.38 25.88
C ASP A 230 7.66 -10.72 25.18
N PHE A 231 7.99 -10.66 23.88
CA PHE A 231 8.41 -11.84 23.13
C PHE A 231 9.74 -12.39 23.65
N GLU A 232 10.75 -11.53 23.83
CA GLU A 232 12.06 -11.91 24.37
C GLU A 232 11.95 -12.53 25.76
N THR A 233 11.05 -12.00 26.61
CA THR A 233 10.78 -12.54 27.95
C THR A 233 10.14 -13.93 27.90
N SER A 234 9.22 -14.16 26.97
CA SER A 234 8.55 -15.46 26.79
C SER A 234 9.39 -16.47 26.00
N HIS A 235 10.46 -16.03 25.33
CA HIS A 235 11.36 -16.87 24.54
C HIS A 235 12.83 -16.67 24.95
N PRO A 236 13.24 -17.15 26.14
CA PRO A 236 14.60 -16.98 26.65
C PRO A 236 15.66 -17.43 25.65
N GLY A 237 16.71 -16.61 25.50
CA GLY A 237 17.76 -16.82 24.49
C GLY A 237 17.44 -16.21 23.13
N THR A 238 16.38 -15.41 23.02
CA THR A 238 16.07 -14.62 21.81
C THR A 238 16.39 -13.14 22.04
N LYS A 239 16.94 -12.49 21.02
CA LYS A 239 17.02 -11.03 20.90
C LYS A 239 16.42 -10.59 19.57
N ILE A 240 15.63 -9.53 19.55
CA ILE A 240 15.14 -8.91 18.31
C ILE A 240 15.72 -7.49 18.22
N ASN A 241 16.48 -7.25 17.16
CA ASN A 241 17.00 -5.95 16.80
C ASN A 241 16.07 -5.31 15.75
N TYR A 242 15.22 -4.40 16.20
CA TYR A 242 14.36 -3.62 15.31
C TYR A 242 15.14 -2.47 14.68
N VAL A 243 15.00 -2.30 13.37
CA VAL A 243 15.61 -1.21 12.61
C VAL A 243 14.54 -0.55 11.77
N LYS A 244 14.15 0.67 12.15
CA LYS A 244 13.27 1.51 11.34
C LYS A 244 14.01 1.97 10.09
N GLN A 245 13.51 1.55 8.93
CA GLN A 245 14.05 1.91 7.62
C GLN A 245 13.38 3.18 7.08
N PHE A 246 14.12 3.92 6.27
CA PHE A 246 13.55 5.05 5.53
C PHE A 246 12.79 4.55 4.31
N HIS A 247 11.54 4.99 4.11
CA HIS A 247 10.65 4.46 3.06
C HIS A 247 11.15 4.65 1.63
N LYS A 248 11.82 5.78 1.34
CA LYS A 248 12.33 6.04 -0.02
C LYS A 248 13.34 4.97 -0.43
N ASP A 249 13.19 4.42 -1.63
CA ASP A 249 14.06 3.37 -2.21
C ASP A 249 14.14 2.10 -1.34
N TYR A 250 13.22 1.91 -0.39
CA TYR A 250 13.28 0.82 0.57
C TYR A 250 13.14 -0.55 -0.09
N ARG A 251 12.18 -0.72 -1.02
CA ARG A 251 11.96 -1.99 -1.71
C ARG A 251 13.23 -2.48 -2.41
N GLU A 252 13.96 -1.58 -3.06
CA GLU A 252 15.24 -1.88 -3.74
C GLU A 252 16.35 -2.27 -2.77
N ARG A 253 16.50 -1.51 -1.68
CA ARG A 253 17.48 -1.83 -0.64
C ARG A 253 17.17 -3.18 0.03
N LEU A 254 15.91 -3.42 0.37
CA LEU A 254 15.45 -4.68 0.93
C LEU A 254 15.75 -5.84 -0.02
N GLN A 255 15.34 -5.73 -1.28
CA GLN A 255 15.58 -6.76 -2.29
C GLN A 255 17.08 -7.07 -2.45
N THR A 256 17.91 -6.02 -2.54
CA THR A 256 19.37 -6.17 -2.63
C THR A 256 19.95 -6.88 -1.41
N ALA A 257 19.53 -6.51 -0.20
CA ALA A 257 20.00 -7.14 1.03
C ALA A 257 19.57 -8.60 1.14
N LEU A 258 18.34 -8.92 0.72
CA LEU A 258 17.83 -10.30 0.69
C LEU A 258 18.58 -11.16 -0.35
N ASP A 259 18.98 -10.59 -1.49
CA ASP A 259 19.77 -11.28 -2.53
C ASP A 259 21.22 -11.56 -2.11
N THR A 260 21.80 -10.75 -1.21
CA THR A 260 23.19 -10.90 -0.76
C THR A 260 23.35 -11.72 0.54
N ASP A 261 22.27 -12.31 1.05
CA ASP A 261 22.23 -12.97 2.37
C ASP A 261 22.64 -12.06 3.55
N GLU A 262 22.61 -10.74 3.36
CA GLU A 262 22.86 -9.71 4.39
C GLU A 262 21.56 -9.03 4.86
N GLY A 263 20.41 -9.55 4.40
CA GLY A 263 19.09 -9.04 4.68
C GLY A 263 18.58 -9.39 6.08
N PRO A 264 17.48 -8.75 6.52
CA PRO A 264 16.88 -9.01 7.82
C PRO A 264 16.21 -10.39 7.87
N ASP A 265 16.01 -10.92 9.07
CA ASP A 265 15.21 -12.14 9.28
C ASP A 265 13.72 -11.87 9.07
N ILE A 266 13.26 -10.69 9.48
CA ILE A 266 11.88 -10.22 9.38
C ILE A 266 11.88 -8.85 8.69
N PHE A 267 10.95 -8.62 7.78
CA PHE A 267 10.85 -7.32 7.11
C PHE A 267 9.41 -6.94 6.78
N ARG A 268 9.15 -5.64 6.85
CA ARG A 268 7.93 -5.04 6.32
C ARG A 268 8.00 -4.94 4.80
N PHE A 269 6.91 -5.27 4.12
CA PHE A 269 6.74 -5.07 2.68
C PHE A 269 5.28 -4.75 2.35
N HIS A 270 5.05 -3.98 1.30
CA HIS A 270 3.68 -3.74 0.84
C HIS A 270 3.15 -4.99 0.15
N ALA A 271 1.89 -5.36 0.37
CA ALA A 271 1.34 -6.62 -0.13
C ALA A 271 1.44 -6.78 -1.66
N SER A 272 1.31 -5.68 -2.40
CA SER A 272 1.48 -5.66 -3.87
C SER A 272 2.91 -5.98 -4.34
N TRP A 273 3.91 -6.03 -3.44
CA TRP A 273 5.29 -6.40 -3.79
C TRP A 273 5.50 -7.90 -3.82
N THR A 274 4.51 -8.70 -3.40
CA THR A 274 4.60 -10.16 -3.36
C THR A 274 5.13 -10.76 -4.67
N PRO A 275 4.68 -10.36 -5.88
CA PRO A 275 5.25 -10.91 -7.12
C PRO A 275 6.75 -10.63 -7.30
N MET A 276 7.23 -9.47 -6.83
CA MET A 276 8.63 -9.05 -6.92
C MET A 276 9.51 -9.76 -5.88
N LEU A 277 8.96 -10.10 -4.72
CA LEU A 277 9.69 -10.68 -3.58
C LEU A 277 9.46 -12.18 -3.38
N LYS A 278 8.66 -12.83 -4.24
CA LYS A 278 8.18 -14.22 -4.03
C LYS A 278 9.27 -15.27 -3.75
N SER A 279 10.47 -15.13 -4.29
CA SER A 279 11.59 -16.05 -4.05
C SER A 279 12.34 -15.78 -2.74
N MET A 280 12.13 -14.60 -2.15
CA MET A 280 12.78 -14.12 -0.94
C MET A 280 11.90 -14.28 0.31
N LEU A 281 10.63 -14.65 0.12
CA LEU A 281 9.67 -14.82 1.20
C LEU A 281 9.57 -16.28 1.61
N ALA A 282 9.80 -16.57 2.89
CA ALA A 282 9.54 -17.87 3.47
C ALA A 282 8.02 -18.07 3.70
N PRO A 283 7.49 -19.28 3.46
CA PRO A 283 6.12 -19.61 3.84
C PRO A 283 5.90 -19.47 5.35
N ILE A 284 4.79 -18.86 5.74
CA ILE A 284 4.34 -18.82 7.14
C ILE A 284 3.85 -20.22 7.52
N PRO A 285 4.43 -20.87 8.56
CA PRO A 285 4.01 -22.19 8.98
C PRO A 285 2.56 -22.19 9.46
N THR A 286 1.79 -23.22 9.10
CA THR A 286 0.38 -23.36 9.54
C THR A 286 0.23 -23.55 11.05
N SER A 287 1.32 -23.88 11.75
CA SER A 287 1.38 -23.93 13.21
C SER A 287 1.48 -22.55 13.87
N VAL A 288 1.82 -21.52 13.09
CA VAL A 288 1.87 -20.11 13.54
C VAL A 288 0.51 -19.48 13.30
N ILE A 289 0.03 -19.50 12.06
CA ILE A 289 -1.33 -19.08 11.70
C ILE A 289 -1.88 -20.08 10.68
N SER A 290 -3.01 -20.71 11.01
CA SER A 290 -3.61 -21.69 10.10
C SER A 290 -4.28 -21.01 8.91
N SER A 291 -4.39 -21.68 7.77
CA SER A 291 -5.06 -21.08 6.60
C SER A 291 -6.53 -20.77 6.85
N LYS A 292 -7.18 -21.53 7.75
CA LYS A 292 -8.55 -21.27 8.18
C LYS A 292 -8.63 -20.01 9.02
N GLU A 293 -7.75 -19.87 10.01
CA GLU A 293 -7.67 -18.68 10.85
C GLU A 293 -7.42 -17.41 10.02
N PHE A 294 -6.54 -17.49 9.03
CA PHE A 294 -6.29 -16.36 8.12
C PHE A 294 -7.56 -15.94 7.39
N LYS A 295 -8.30 -16.90 6.82
CA LYS A 295 -9.54 -16.64 6.04
C LYS A 295 -10.72 -16.19 6.90
N ASP A 296 -10.84 -16.69 8.12
CA ASP A 296 -11.99 -16.39 8.97
C ASP A 296 -11.84 -15.03 9.67
N ASN A 297 -10.62 -14.61 9.96
CA ASN A 297 -10.37 -13.44 10.82
C ASN A 297 -9.91 -12.20 10.07
N TYR A 298 -9.19 -12.33 8.94
CA TYR A 298 -8.67 -11.19 8.18
C TYR A 298 -9.64 -10.71 7.12
N TYR A 299 -9.48 -9.45 6.68
CA TYR A 299 -10.26 -8.94 5.55
C TYR A 299 -10.00 -9.74 4.26
N PRO A 300 -10.99 -9.88 3.35
CA PRO A 300 -10.81 -10.67 2.12
C PRO A 300 -9.58 -10.26 1.30
N ILE A 301 -9.37 -8.95 1.11
CA ILE A 301 -8.23 -8.38 0.39
C ILE A 301 -6.87 -8.83 0.95
N VAL A 302 -6.79 -9.03 2.26
CA VAL A 302 -5.59 -9.52 2.95
C VAL A 302 -5.26 -10.96 2.57
N THR A 303 -6.30 -11.77 2.38
CA THR A 303 -6.14 -13.21 2.14
C THR A 303 -5.76 -13.57 0.71
N ASP A 304 -5.94 -12.66 -0.25
CA ASP A 304 -5.72 -12.97 -1.66
C ASP A 304 -4.31 -12.61 -2.17
N GLN A 305 -3.68 -11.54 -1.66
CA GLN A 305 -2.41 -11.06 -2.23
C GLN A 305 -1.16 -11.73 -1.65
N LEU A 306 -1.22 -12.25 -0.42
CA LEU A 306 -0.06 -12.78 0.30
C LEU A 306 0.16 -14.28 0.07
N VAL A 307 -0.22 -14.80 -1.10
CA VAL A 307 -0.16 -16.24 -1.40
C VAL A 307 0.90 -16.53 -2.47
N VAL A 308 1.87 -17.37 -2.13
CA VAL A 308 2.86 -17.92 -3.07
C VAL A 308 2.86 -19.44 -2.95
N GLY A 309 2.73 -20.14 -4.07
CA GLY A 309 2.71 -21.61 -4.07
C GLY A 309 1.59 -22.23 -3.23
N GLY A 310 0.48 -21.50 -3.01
CA GLY A 310 -0.64 -21.95 -2.17
C GLY A 310 -0.43 -21.79 -0.66
N GLN A 311 0.66 -21.13 -0.23
CA GLN A 311 0.95 -20.83 1.17
C GLN A 311 0.99 -19.32 1.40
N TYR A 312 0.59 -18.90 2.61
CA TYR A 312 0.75 -17.50 3.01
C TYR A 312 2.23 -17.19 3.24
N VAL A 313 2.67 -16.01 2.80
CA VAL A 313 4.08 -15.58 2.89
C VAL A 313 4.29 -14.29 3.66
N GLY A 314 3.22 -13.71 4.20
CA GLY A 314 3.29 -12.53 5.04
C GLY A 314 2.17 -12.51 6.08
N VAL A 315 2.38 -11.73 7.13
CA VAL A 315 1.42 -11.49 8.20
C VAL A 315 1.19 -9.99 8.32
N PRO A 316 0.02 -9.46 7.90
CA PRO A 316 -0.29 -8.06 8.08
C PRO A 316 -0.50 -7.73 9.55
N LEU A 317 -0.02 -6.55 9.93
CA LEU A 317 -0.27 -5.93 11.24
C LEU A 317 -1.24 -4.75 11.13
N MET A 318 -1.62 -4.39 9.90
CA MET A 318 -2.48 -3.27 9.61
C MET A 318 -3.34 -3.50 8.37
N TYR A 319 -4.43 -2.76 8.29
CA TYR A 319 -5.22 -2.51 7.09
C TYR A 319 -5.36 -0.99 6.90
N ASP A 320 -5.48 -0.52 5.67
CA ASP A 320 -5.92 0.83 5.37
C ASP A 320 -6.71 0.82 4.06
N GLY A 321 -7.39 1.93 3.77
CA GLY A 321 -8.17 2.06 2.55
C GLY A 321 -8.27 3.49 2.09
N LEU A 322 -9.31 3.80 1.34
CA LEU A 322 -9.62 5.16 0.92
C LEU A 322 -10.99 5.55 1.49
N ALA A 323 -11.09 6.77 2.03
CA ALA A 323 -12.36 7.35 2.47
C ALA A 323 -12.54 8.75 1.90
N LEU A 324 -13.78 9.26 1.89
CA LEU A 324 -14.07 10.65 1.58
C LEU A 324 -14.02 11.49 2.86
N PHE A 325 -13.01 12.35 2.97
CA PHE A 325 -12.91 13.36 4.00
C PHE A 325 -13.80 14.53 3.61
N TYR A 326 -14.49 15.11 4.59
CA TYR A 326 -15.27 16.32 4.40
C TYR A 326 -15.11 17.30 5.57
N ASN A 327 -15.05 18.58 5.23
CA ASN A 327 -15.02 19.69 6.18
C ASN A 327 -16.43 19.96 6.70
N GLU A 328 -16.67 19.72 7.99
CA GLU A 328 -18.00 19.83 8.60
C GLU A 328 -18.53 21.27 8.54
N ASP A 329 -17.69 22.26 8.81
CA ASP A 329 -18.10 23.66 8.86
C ASP A 329 -18.54 24.15 7.46
N ILE A 330 -17.86 23.70 6.40
CA ILE A 330 -18.24 24.01 5.02
C ILE A 330 -19.59 23.40 4.65
N LEU A 331 -19.79 22.11 4.94
CA LEU A 331 -21.04 21.42 4.59
C LEU A 331 -22.22 21.98 5.41
N ASN A 332 -22.02 22.20 6.71
CA ASN A 332 -23.03 22.80 7.58
C ASN A 332 -23.41 24.21 7.12
N SER A 333 -22.44 25.05 6.74
CA SER A 333 -22.72 26.40 6.23
C SER A 333 -23.49 26.39 4.92
N ALA A 334 -23.37 25.33 4.12
CA ALA A 334 -24.09 25.14 2.88
C ALA A 334 -25.45 24.41 3.06
N ASN A 335 -25.77 23.96 4.29
CA ASN A 335 -26.88 23.05 4.59
C ASN A 335 -26.85 21.79 3.70
N GLU A 336 -25.67 21.18 3.57
CA GLU A 336 -25.43 19.99 2.75
C GLU A 336 -24.99 18.79 3.58
N THR A 337 -25.23 17.60 3.03
CA THR A 337 -24.74 16.34 3.59
C THR A 337 -23.70 15.72 2.68
N PRO A 338 -22.77 14.89 3.21
CA PRO A 338 -21.81 14.18 2.40
C PRO A 338 -22.48 13.26 1.33
N PRO A 339 -21.89 13.09 0.14
CA PRO A 339 -22.51 12.41 -1.00
C PRO A 339 -22.31 10.89 -0.94
N SER A 340 -23.34 10.10 -1.24
CA SER A 340 -23.26 8.63 -1.25
C SER A 340 -23.05 8.05 -2.66
N THR A 341 -23.29 8.84 -3.71
CA THR A 341 -23.15 8.40 -5.11
C THR A 341 -22.22 9.30 -5.92
N TRP A 342 -21.71 8.81 -7.04
CA TRP A 342 -20.90 9.63 -7.96
C TRP A 342 -21.64 10.86 -8.48
N ALA A 343 -22.94 10.72 -8.76
CA ALA A 343 -23.77 11.80 -9.24
C ALA A 343 -23.90 12.90 -8.17
N GLU A 344 -24.19 12.51 -6.93
CA GLU A 344 -24.23 13.42 -5.78
C GLU A 344 -22.87 14.07 -5.53
N LEU A 345 -21.78 13.31 -5.60
CA LEU A 345 -20.42 13.80 -5.42
C LEU A 345 -20.11 14.93 -6.42
N ARG A 346 -20.39 14.72 -7.71
CA ARG A 346 -20.13 15.73 -8.75
C ARG A 346 -21.00 16.97 -8.58
N LEU A 347 -22.28 16.80 -8.26
CA LEU A 347 -23.20 17.91 -8.00
C LEU A 347 -22.76 18.73 -6.78
N LEU A 348 -22.43 18.05 -5.67
CA LEU A 348 -22.01 18.68 -4.44
C LEU A 348 -20.65 19.39 -4.60
N ALA A 349 -19.68 18.76 -5.26
CA ALA A 349 -18.39 19.37 -5.57
C ALA A 349 -18.56 20.67 -6.38
N THR A 350 -19.45 20.66 -7.39
CA THR A 350 -19.73 21.86 -8.18
C THR A 350 -20.41 22.93 -7.32
N LYS A 351 -21.42 22.56 -6.53
CA LYS A 351 -22.16 23.48 -5.65
C LYS A 351 -21.26 24.13 -4.58
N LEU A 352 -20.34 23.35 -4.02
CA LEU A 352 -19.42 23.80 -2.98
C LEU A 352 -18.20 24.53 -3.55
N THR A 353 -18.02 24.63 -4.86
CA THR A 353 -16.92 25.40 -5.43
C THR A 353 -17.28 26.89 -5.50
N VAL A 354 -16.48 27.74 -4.86
CA VAL A 354 -16.58 29.20 -4.93
C VAL A 354 -15.44 29.74 -5.79
N LYS A 355 -15.80 30.51 -6.82
CA LYS A 355 -14.87 31.12 -7.77
C LYS A 355 -14.97 32.64 -7.70
N SER A 356 -13.85 33.32 -7.89
CA SER A 356 -13.77 34.76 -8.11
C SER A 356 -12.93 35.09 -9.33
N ALA A 357 -12.69 36.39 -9.57
CA ALA A 357 -11.85 36.85 -10.66
C ALA A 357 -10.41 36.29 -10.60
N ASN A 358 -9.94 35.91 -9.42
CA ASN A 358 -8.58 35.39 -9.19
C ASN A 358 -8.50 33.85 -9.29
N GLY A 359 -9.62 33.17 -9.53
CA GLY A 359 -9.67 31.70 -9.64
C GLY A 359 -10.56 31.06 -8.59
N ILE A 360 -10.21 29.85 -8.16
CA ILE A 360 -10.94 29.11 -7.12
C ILE A 360 -10.56 29.66 -5.76
N GLU A 361 -11.51 30.23 -5.03
CA GLU A 361 -11.31 30.70 -3.65
C GLU A 361 -11.53 29.57 -2.64
N ARG A 362 -12.49 28.69 -2.95
CA ARG A 362 -12.76 27.47 -2.18
C ARG A 362 -13.17 26.37 -3.15
N ALA A 363 -12.46 25.25 -3.15
CA ALA A 363 -12.81 24.11 -3.97
C ALA A 363 -13.91 23.27 -3.30
N GLY A 364 -14.77 22.63 -4.09
CA GLY A 364 -15.71 21.65 -3.56
C GLY A 364 -15.13 20.25 -3.40
N LEU A 365 -14.16 19.87 -4.25
CA LEU A 365 -13.51 18.56 -4.20
C LEU A 365 -12.11 18.64 -4.82
N ALA A 366 -11.12 18.07 -4.14
CA ALA A 366 -9.77 17.95 -4.69
C ALA A 366 -9.64 16.67 -5.55
N ILE A 367 -9.86 16.80 -6.86
CA ILE A 367 -9.82 15.68 -7.81
C ILE A 367 -9.57 16.18 -9.24
N GLY A 368 -9.06 15.29 -10.11
CA GLY A 368 -9.12 15.45 -11.56
C GLY A 368 -7.82 15.83 -12.24
N ASN A 369 -6.72 15.96 -11.49
CA ASN A 369 -5.36 16.05 -12.03
C ASN A 369 -4.40 15.20 -11.18
N THR A 370 -3.14 15.08 -11.61
CA THR A 370 -2.14 14.23 -10.96
C THR A 370 -1.14 15.01 -10.09
N LYS A 371 -1.03 16.32 -10.32
CA LYS A 371 0.07 17.16 -9.81
C LYS A 371 -0.10 17.56 -8.35
N ASN A 372 -1.33 17.86 -7.94
CA ASN A 372 -1.63 18.35 -6.59
C ASN A 372 -2.85 17.65 -5.97
N VAL A 373 -3.27 16.52 -6.54
CA VAL A 373 -4.22 15.60 -5.90
C VAL A 373 -3.39 14.47 -5.32
N ASP A 374 -3.19 14.51 -4.01
CA ASP A 374 -2.55 13.40 -3.30
C ASP A 374 -3.38 12.12 -3.52
N HIS A 375 -2.72 10.98 -3.71
CA HIS A 375 -3.37 9.68 -3.95
C HIS A 375 -4.24 9.61 -5.21
N PHE A 376 -3.93 10.39 -6.25
CA PHE A 376 -4.70 10.38 -7.51
C PHE A 376 -4.88 8.97 -8.10
N SER A 377 -3.88 8.10 -7.95
CA SER A 377 -3.91 6.75 -8.52
C SER A 377 -4.86 5.83 -7.77
N ASP A 378 -4.93 5.90 -6.44
CA ASP A 378 -5.91 5.16 -5.63
C ASP A 378 -7.34 5.63 -5.94
N ILE A 379 -7.52 6.94 -6.08
CA ILE A 379 -8.81 7.54 -6.47
C ILE A 379 -9.22 7.05 -7.86
N LEU A 380 -8.30 7.07 -8.83
CA LEU A 380 -8.59 6.57 -10.17
C LEU A 380 -8.89 5.08 -10.15
N ALA A 381 -8.13 4.29 -9.39
CA ALA A 381 -8.29 2.86 -9.30
C ALA A 381 -9.67 2.46 -8.76
N VAL A 382 -10.16 3.13 -7.70
CA VAL A 382 -11.50 2.85 -7.20
C VAL A 382 -12.59 3.24 -8.20
N LEU A 383 -12.40 4.35 -8.93
CA LEU A 383 -13.35 4.74 -9.98
C LEU A 383 -13.40 3.70 -11.10
N MET A 384 -12.24 3.22 -11.54
CA MET A 384 -12.13 2.16 -12.53
C MET A 384 -12.83 0.87 -12.08
N LEU A 385 -12.58 0.43 -10.85
CA LEU A 385 -13.18 -0.77 -10.27
C LEU A 385 -14.70 -0.68 -10.17
N GLN A 386 -15.23 0.42 -9.62
CA GLN A 386 -16.67 0.62 -9.49
C GLN A 386 -17.37 0.75 -10.84
N ASN A 387 -16.64 1.16 -11.89
CA ASN A 387 -17.15 1.18 -13.26
C ASN A 387 -16.99 -0.16 -14.00
N GLY A 388 -16.42 -1.18 -13.36
CA GLY A 388 -16.25 -2.52 -13.93
C GLY A 388 -15.05 -2.67 -14.88
N ALA A 389 -14.07 -1.76 -14.81
CA ALA A 389 -12.88 -1.83 -15.66
C ALA A 389 -11.96 -2.98 -15.27
N SER A 390 -11.34 -3.60 -16.27
CA SER A 390 -10.27 -4.57 -16.06
C SER A 390 -8.92 -3.87 -16.00
N PHE A 391 -8.17 -4.04 -14.92
CA PHE A 391 -6.83 -3.48 -14.85
C PHE A 391 -5.79 -4.23 -15.70
N SER A 392 -6.02 -5.51 -16.01
CA SER A 392 -5.12 -6.28 -16.87
C SER A 392 -5.37 -6.02 -18.36
N ASP A 393 -6.52 -5.42 -18.68
CA ASP A 393 -6.93 -5.02 -20.03
C ASP A 393 -7.60 -3.63 -19.99
N PRO A 394 -6.82 -2.56 -19.78
CA PRO A 394 -7.37 -1.25 -19.46
C PRO A 394 -7.95 -0.52 -20.68
N ASN A 395 -7.78 -1.03 -21.91
CA ASN A 395 -8.36 -0.44 -23.11
C ASN A 395 -9.83 -0.84 -23.27
N SER A 396 -10.67 -0.29 -22.40
CA SER A 396 -12.10 -0.58 -22.36
C SER A 396 -12.92 0.71 -22.21
N GLN A 397 -14.22 0.61 -22.50
CA GLN A 397 -15.15 1.73 -22.32
C GLN A 397 -15.26 2.11 -20.83
N GLU A 398 -15.16 1.14 -19.94
CA GLU A 398 -15.22 1.33 -18.50
C GLU A 398 -14.02 2.14 -17.98
N THR A 399 -12.80 1.85 -18.44
CA THR A 399 -11.62 2.68 -18.12
C THR A 399 -11.75 4.08 -18.70
N LYS A 400 -12.22 4.17 -19.96
CA LYS A 400 -12.46 5.44 -20.64
C LYS A 400 -13.38 6.35 -19.82
N ASP A 401 -14.51 5.82 -19.38
CA ASP A 401 -15.53 6.56 -18.64
C ASP A 401 -15.02 6.97 -17.26
N ALA A 402 -14.22 6.14 -16.58
CA ALA A 402 -13.57 6.50 -15.33
C ALA A 402 -12.55 7.65 -15.50
N LEU A 403 -11.69 7.60 -16.53
CA LEU A 403 -10.74 8.67 -16.85
C LEU A 403 -11.46 9.98 -17.21
N VAL A 404 -12.54 9.90 -18.00
CA VAL A 404 -13.36 11.06 -18.37
C VAL A 404 -14.07 11.64 -17.15
N PHE A 405 -14.66 10.79 -16.28
CA PHE A 405 -15.28 11.24 -15.05
C PHE A 405 -14.27 11.96 -14.15
N TYR A 406 -13.10 11.36 -13.94
CA TYR A 406 -12.01 11.92 -13.15
C TYR A 406 -11.57 13.29 -13.67
N THR A 407 -11.23 13.39 -14.97
CA THR A 407 -10.70 14.63 -15.57
C THR A 407 -11.74 15.73 -15.77
N ASN A 408 -13.03 15.40 -15.89
CA ASN A 408 -14.11 16.38 -16.06
C ASN A 408 -14.25 17.36 -14.87
N PHE A 409 -13.85 16.95 -13.67
CA PHE A 409 -13.81 17.85 -12.52
C PHE A 409 -12.89 19.07 -12.75
N VAL A 410 -11.82 18.91 -13.53
CA VAL A 410 -10.95 20.01 -13.97
C VAL A 410 -11.45 20.61 -15.29
N LEU A 411 -11.69 19.77 -16.30
CA LEU A 411 -11.96 20.23 -17.68
C LEU A 411 -13.33 20.86 -17.91
N LYS A 412 -14.36 20.44 -17.16
CA LYS A 412 -15.76 20.84 -17.38
C LYS A 412 -16.31 21.59 -16.18
N ASP A 413 -16.10 21.07 -14.99
CA ASP A 413 -16.71 21.62 -13.77
C ASP A 413 -15.81 22.71 -13.15
N GLY A 414 -14.50 22.59 -13.34
CA GLY A 414 -13.50 23.50 -12.82
C GLY A 414 -13.56 23.59 -11.29
N VAL A 415 -13.75 22.47 -10.60
CA VAL A 415 -13.79 22.39 -9.12
C VAL A 415 -12.40 22.38 -8.51
N TRP A 416 -11.38 22.04 -9.32
CA TRP A 416 -9.97 21.95 -8.92
C TRP A 416 -9.06 22.43 -10.06
N ASN A 417 -7.83 22.82 -9.72
CA ASN A 417 -6.76 23.08 -10.69
C ASN A 417 -5.39 23.01 -10.01
N ASP A 418 -4.32 23.06 -10.81
CA ASP A 418 -2.93 22.87 -10.38
C ASP A 418 -2.27 24.09 -9.71
N LYS A 419 -3.01 25.21 -9.54
CA LYS A 419 -2.55 26.40 -8.81
C LYS A 419 -2.84 26.32 -7.32
N LEU A 420 -3.73 25.42 -6.91
CA LEU A 420 -4.01 25.15 -5.50
C LEU A 420 -2.85 24.36 -4.87
N PRO A 421 -2.69 24.39 -3.53
CA PRO A 421 -1.78 23.49 -2.82
C PRO A 421 -2.12 22.01 -3.07
N SER A 422 -1.29 21.08 -2.56
CA SER A 422 -1.68 19.66 -2.57
C SER A 422 -3.00 19.46 -1.83
N SER A 423 -3.78 18.46 -2.20
CA SER A 423 -5.13 18.20 -1.65
C SER A 423 -5.11 18.14 -0.11
N THR A 424 -4.13 17.45 0.48
CA THR A 424 -3.99 17.36 1.95
C THR A 424 -3.75 18.72 2.58
N VAL A 425 -2.84 19.54 2.02
CA VAL A 425 -2.53 20.89 2.53
C VAL A 425 -3.72 21.82 2.37
N ALA A 426 -4.38 21.80 1.21
CA ALA A 426 -5.57 22.62 0.96
C ALA A 426 -6.71 22.24 1.91
N PHE A 427 -6.91 20.95 2.18
CA PHE A 427 -7.94 20.48 3.10
C PHE A 427 -7.62 20.90 4.54
N ALA A 428 -6.37 20.74 4.99
CA ALA A 428 -5.92 21.19 6.30
C ALA A 428 -6.12 22.71 6.50
N ARG A 429 -5.97 23.52 5.44
CA ARG A 429 -6.25 24.97 5.46
C ARG A 429 -7.73 25.32 5.46
N GLY A 430 -8.61 24.38 5.14
CA GLY A 430 -10.05 24.63 4.93
C GLY A 430 -10.37 25.24 3.57
N ASP A 431 -9.44 25.18 2.60
CA ASP A 431 -9.60 25.73 1.25
C ASP A 431 -10.42 24.81 0.32
N VAL A 432 -10.68 23.58 0.76
CA VAL A 432 -11.47 22.59 0.00
C VAL A 432 -12.47 21.87 0.90
N ALA A 433 -13.67 21.64 0.37
CA ALA A 433 -14.75 21.02 1.13
C ALA A 433 -14.57 19.52 1.34
N MET A 434 -14.05 18.81 0.32
CA MET A 434 -13.93 17.36 0.34
C MET A 434 -12.63 16.90 -0.33
N MET A 435 -12.07 15.79 0.14
CA MET A 435 -10.96 15.10 -0.52
C MET A 435 -11.01 13.60 -0.25
N PHE A 436 -10.42 12.80 -1.12
CA PHE A 436 -10.21 11.38 -0.87
C PHE A 436 -8.84 11.16 -0.24
N ALA A 437 -8.75 10.31 0.77
CA ALA A 437 -7.45 9.97 1.37
C ALA A 437 -7.45 8.67 2.17
N PRO A 438 -6.25 8.10 2.39
CA PRO A 438 -6.04 7.07 3.38
C PRO A 438 -6.10 7.62 4.81
N SER A 439 -6.31 6.74 5.79
CA SER A 439 -6.62 7.14 7.17
C SER A 439 -5.51 7.98 7.79
N TRP A 440 -4.24 7.64 7.53
CA TRP A 440 -3.09 8.32 8.10
C TRP A 440 -2.95 9.81 7.70
N ARG A 441 -3.63 10.28 6.64
CA ARG A 441 -3.69 11.72 6.31
C ARG A 441 -4.36 12.54 7.40
N ALA A 442 -5.22 11.93 8.21
CA ALA A 442 -5.82 12.58 9.37
C ALA A 442 -4.76 13.11 10.37
N HIS A 443 -3.63 12.41 10.53
CA HIS A 443 -2.54 12.86 11.40
C HIS A 443 -1.89 14.13 10.88
N GLU A 444 -1.62 14.21 9.58
CA GLU A 444 -1.02 15.38 8.94
C GLU A 444 -1.95 16.59 8.98
N ILE A 445 -3.24 16.36 8.73
CA ILE A 445 -4.28 17.41 8.80
C ILE A 445 -4.37 17.95 10.21
N ALA A 446 -4.47 17.09 11.23
CA ALA A 446 -4.56 17.50 12.63
C ALA A 446 -3.29 18.22 13.10
N ALA A 447 -2.11 17.81 12.63
CA ALA A 447 -0.85 18.49 12.94
C ALA A 447 -0.76 19.89 12.32
N GLN A 448 -1.29 20.08 11.11
CA GLN A 448 -1.29 21.38 10.43
C GLN A 448 -2.40 22.32 10.95
N ASN A 449 -3.58 21.77 11.24
CA ASN A 449 -4.72 22.54 11.74
C ASN A 449 -5.54 21.72 12.76
N PRO A 450 -5.20 21.80 14.05
CA PRO A 450 -5.89 21.04 15.10
C PRO A 450 -7.33 21.53 15.37
N ASN A 451 -7.72 22.69 14.81
CA ASN A 451 -9.06 23.25 14.96
C ASN A 451 -9.99 22.90 13.78
N LEU A 452 -9.47 22.29 12.71
CA LEU A 452 -10.28 21.88 11.59
C LEU A 452 -11.24 20.77 12.03
N LYS A 453 -12.54 21.00 11.87
CA LYS A 453 -13.55 19.96 12.08
C LYS A 453 -13.78 19.23 10.78
N PHE A 454 -13.36 17.97 10.75
CA PHE A 454 -13.59 17.10 9.62
C PHE A 454 -13.98 15.71 10.10
N LYS A 455 -14.68 15.00 9.23
CA LYS A 455 -15.02 13.60 9.38
C LYS A 455 -14.72 12.85 8.09
N THR A 456 -14.80 11.55 8.18
CA THR A 456 -14.71 10.65 7.02
C THR A 456 -16.08 10.03 6.77
N MET A 457 -16.31 9.66 5.52
CA MET A 457 -17.41 8.79 5.14
C MET A 457 -16.91 7.75 4.14
N THR A 458 -17.72 6.73 3.95
CA THR A 458 -17.47 5.65 2.99
C THR A 458 -17.42 6.21 1.56
N LEU A 459 -16.74 5.50 0.67
CA LEU A 459 -16.58 5.96 -0.71
C LEU A 459 -17.94 6.08 -1.42
N PRO A 460 -18.21 7.18 -2.14
CA PRO A 460 -19.39 7.26 -3.00
C PRO A 460 -19.38 6.13 -4.03
N GLN A 461 -20.54 5.52 -4.25
CA GLN A 461 -20.67 4.36 -5.14
C GLN A 461 -21.27 4.76 -6.50
N LEU A 462 -20.91 4.02 -7.55
CA LEU A 462 -21.53 4.14 -8.87
C LEU A 462 -22.83 3.33 -8.97
N SER A 463 -22.90 2.20 -8.26
CA SER A 463 -24.02 1.25 -8.30
C SER A 463 -24.33 0.69 -6.92
N ASP A 464 -25.36 -0.16 -6.80
CA ASP A 464 -25.69 -0.85 -5.55
C ASP A 464 -24.63 -1.90 -5.15
N GLU A 465 -23.79 -2.34 -6.11
CA GLU A 465 -22.63 -3.19 -5.81
C GLU A 465 -21.53 -2.33 -5.18
N ARG A 466 -21.30 -2.53 -3.89
CA ARG A 466 -20.28 -1.79 -3.14
C ARG A 466 -18.89 -2.34 -3.44
N ILE A 467 -18.03 -1.48 -3.98
CA ILE A 467 -16.63 -1.76 -4.25
C ILE A 467 -15.80 -0.61 -3.71
N THR A 468 -14.72 -0.94 -2.99
CA THR A 468 -13.87 0.05 -2.32
C THR A 468 -12.40 -0.27 -2.60
N TRP A 469 -11.50 0.61 -2.18
CA TRP A 469 -10.06 0.45 -2.35
C TRP A 469 -9.37 0.19 -1.02
N GLY A 470 -8.50 -0.83 -1.00
CA GLY A 470 -7.71 -1.21 0.17
C GLY A 470 -6.22 -1.24 -0.13
N SER A 471 -5.43 -0.97 0.90
CA SER A 471 -3.97 -1.00 0.87
C SER A 471 -3.44 -1.47 2.22
N TYR A 472 -2.40 -2.30 2.23
CA TYR A 472 -1.82 -2.75 3.49
C TYR A 472 -0.37 -3.24 3.37
N TRP A 473 0.30 -3.18 4.51
CA TRP A 473 1.66 -3.66 4.70
C TRP A 473 1.65 -4.94 5.53
N ALA A 474 2.57 -5.83 5.23
CA ALA A 474 2.73 -7.11 5.91
C ALA A 474 4.18 -7.36 6.30
N GLU A 475 4.34 -8.17 7.34
CA GLU A 475 5.65 -8.65 7.74
C GLU A 475 5.93 -10.01 7.11
N GLY A 476 7.05 -10.12 6.44
CA GLY A 476 7.56 -11.35 5.82
C GLY A 476 8.74 -11.90 6.60
N VAL A 477 8.99 -13.20 6.42
CA VAL A 477 10.21 -13.86 6.89
C VAL A 477 11.13 -14.10 5.70
N SER A 478 12.41 -13.80 5.85
CA SER A 478 13.39 -14.04 4.78
C SER A 478 13.54 -15.55 4.49
N ALA A 479 13.48 -15.91 3.21
CA ALA A 479 13.76 -17.25 2.72
C ALA A 479 15.22 -17.68 2.95
N SER A 480 16.16 -16.74 3.12
CA SER A 480 17.56 -17.04 3.45
C SER A 480 17.85 -17.06 4.95
N SER A 481 16.95 -16.56 5.81
CA SER A 481 17.15 -16.55 7.27
C SER A 481 17.45 -17.94 7.82
N ASN A 482 18.43 -18.07 8.73
CA ASN A 482 18.67 -19.34 9.44
C ASN A 482 17.69 -19.59 10.59
N ASN A 483 16.84 -18.60 10.92
CA ASN A 483 15.98 -18.59 12.11
C ASN A 483 14.49 -18.48 11.75
N LYS A 484 14.08 -19.03 10.60
CA LYS A 484 12.72 -18.88 10.04
C LYS A 484 11.61 -19.25 11.02
N GLU A 485 11.78 -20.34 11.76
CA GLU A 485 10.77 -20.80 12.71
C GLU A 485 10.60 -19.83 13.88
N LEU A 486 11.69 -19.23 14.37
CA LEU A 486 11.65 -18.24 15.44
C LEU A 486 11.08 -16.91 14.94
N ALA A 487 11.50 -16.46 13.75
CA ALA A 487 10.95 -15.29 13.08
C ALA A 487 9.44 -15.43 12.84
N ALA A 488 9.00 -16.57 12.31
CA ALA A 488 7.58 -16.83 12.10
C ALA A 488 6.79 -16.90 13.42
N LYS A 489 7.35 -17.48 14.49
CA LYS A 489 6.73 -17.44 15.83
C LYS A 489 6.55 -16.01 16.33
N PHE A 490 7.53 -15.14 16.12
CA PHE A 490 7.39 -13.72 16.44
C PHE A 490 6.26 -13.07 15.64
N LEU A 491 6.12 -13.37 14.34
CA LEU A 491 5.01 -12.87 13.52
C LEU A 491 3.64 -13.33 14.04
N GLY A 492 3.51 -14.59 14.47
CA GLY A 492 2.28 -15.08 15.11
C GLY A 492 2.00 -14.38 16.45
N PHE A 493 3.04 -14.09 17.23
CA PHE A 493 2.91 -13.38 18.49
C PHE A 493 2.44 -11.94 18.29
N ILE A 494 3.15 -11.15 17.47
CA ILE A 494 2.85 -9.72 17.25
C ILE A 494 1.49 -9.50 16.54
N SER A 495 1.04 -10.46 15.73
CA SER A 495 -0.28 -10.40 15.07
C SER A 495 -1.45 -10.94 15.90
N SER A 496 -1.22 -11.40 17.14
CA SER A 496 -2.31 -11.75 18.05
C SER A 496 -3.18 -10.54 18.39
N ASP A 497 -4.47 -10.76 18.68
CA ASP A 497 -5.41 -9.67 18.95
C ASP A 497 -4.93 -8.77 20.11
N GLU A 498 -4.34 -9.36 21.15
CA GLU A 498 -3.78 -8.64 22.29
C GLU A 498 -2.63 -7.73 21.87
N ASN A 499 -1.68 -8.23 21.08
CA ASN A 499 -0.53 -7.45 20.66
C ASN A 499 -0.88 -6.42 19.58
N LEU A 500 -1.86 -6.69 18.71
CA LEU A 500 -2.43 -5.69 17.82
C LEU A 500 -3.06 -4.55 18.61
N MET A 501 -3.86 -4.84 19.64
CA MET A 501 -4.42 -3.80 20.52
C MET A 501 -3.33 -3.01 21.24
N LYS A 502 -2.24 -3.67 21.66
CA LYS A 502 -1.09 -3.00 22.27
C LYS A 502 -0.36 -2.09 21.29
N LEU A 503 -0.11 -2.52 20.04
CA LEU A 503 0.45 -1.68 18.97
C LEU A 503 -0.43 -0.46 18.74
N PHE A 504 -1.74 -0.67 18.58
CA PHE A 504 -2.70 0.41 18.36
C PHE A 504 -2.66 1.43 19.50
N SER A 505 -2.69 0.96 20.75
CA SER A 505 -2.63 1.83 21.92
C SER A 505 -1.34 2.62 21.97
N LYS A 506 -0.19 1.99 21.70
CA LYS A 506 1.11 2.66 21.71
C LYS A 506 1.27 3.67 20.58
N ALA A 507 0.84 3.33 19.38
CA ALA A 507 0.81 4.28 18.28
C ALA A 507 -0.13 5.47 18.58
N SER A 508 -1.24 5.24 19.30
CA SER A 508 -2.15 6.32 19.72
C SER A 508 -1.56 7.26 20.79
N GLU A 509 -0.40 6.95 21.39
CA GLU A 509 0.33 7.87 22.28
C GLU A 509 1.14 8.92 21.49
N VAL A 510 1.48 8.64 20.23
CA VAL A 510 2.37 9.47 19.39
C VAL A 510 1.67 10.13 18.20
N ARG A 511 0.48 9.62 17.82
CA ARG A 511 -0.38 10.16 16.76
C ARG A 511 -1.86 9.95 17.11
N SER A 512 -2.76 10.51 16.32
CA SER A 512 -4.20 10.59 16.65
C SER A 512 -4.88 9.23 16.87
N PHE A 513 -4.36 8.17 16.26
CA PHE A 513 -4.82 6.78 16.41
C PHE A 513 -3.77 5.81 15.86
N GLY A 514 -3.84 4.54 16.28
CA GLY A 514 -2.95 3.47 15.79
C GLY A 514 -3.34 2.90 14.43
N GLU A 515 -2.50 2.03 13.87
CA GLU A 515 -2.82 1.36 12.60
C GLU A 515 -4.15 0.59 12.71
N ILE A 516 -5.06 0.72 11.73
CA ILE A 516 -6.34 -0.01 11.73
C ILE A 516 -6.04 -1.51 11.68
N TYR A 517 -6.72 -2.31 12.50
CA TYR A 517 -6.46 -3.74 12.58
C TYR A 517 -6.65 -4.44 11.24
N PRO A 518 -5.80 -5.42 10.89
CA PRO A 518 -5.92 -6.20 9.65
C PRO A 518 -7.04 -7.25 9.72
N LYS A 519 -7.65 -7.43 10.90
CA LYS A 519 -8.64 -8.45 11.20
C LYS A 519 -10.06 -7.89 11.23
N ALA A 520 -10.93 -8.41 10.38
CA ALA A 520 -12.36 -8.10 10.37
C ALA A 520 -13.03 -8.42 11.71
N SER A 521 -12.59 -9.49 12.40
CA SER A 521 -13.08 -9.85 13.74
C SER A 521 -12.79 -8.79 14.82
N MET A 522 -11.85 -7.88 14.56
CA MET A 522 -11.47 -6.80 15.47
C MET A 522 -12.09 -5.46 15.11
N ALA A 523 -12.84 -5.34 14.00
CA ALA A 523 -13.40 -4.08 13.52
C ALA A 523 -14.26 -3.37 14.58
N GLU A 524 -15.14 -4.12 15.28
CA GLU A 524 -16.00 -3.63 16.37
C GLU A 524 -15.25 -2.91 17.51
N LYS A 525 -13.93 -3.10 17.64
CA LYS A 525 -13.11 -2.42 18.66
C LYS A 525 -12.80 -0.96 18.30
N LEU A 526 -12.97 -0.57 17.04
CA LEU A 526 -12.59 0.74 16.50
C LEU A 526 -13.76 1.53 15.90
N VAL A 527 -14.99 1.00 15.93
CA VAL A 527 -16.18 1.62 15.30
C VAL A 527 -16.56 2.97 15.90
N ASP A 528 -16.21 3.23 17.16
CA ASP A 528 -16.47 4.50 17.83
C ASP A 528 -15.49 5.62 17.42
N ASN A 529 -14.42 5.31 16.68
CA ASN A 529 -13.50 6.31 16.18
C ASN A 529 -14.07 6.94 14.89
N GLU A 530 -14.47 8.21 14.98
CA GLU A 530 -15.14 8.94 13.89
C GLU A 530 -14.31 9.08 12.60
N ILE A 531 -12.99 8.92 12.67
CA ILE A 531 -12.13 8.92 11.47
C ILE A 531 -12.01 7.52 10.88
N ILE A 532 -11.91 6.49 11.72
CA ILE A 532 -11.62 5.10 11.31
C ILE A 532 -12.88 4.36 10.84
N SER A 533 -14.05 4.66 11.40
CA SER A 533 -15.28 3.86 11.19
C SER A 533 -15.63 3.64 9.72
N SER A 534 -15.50 4.69 8.89
CA SER A 534 -15.75 4.59 7.45
C SER A 534 -14.84 3.59 6.73
N TYR A 535 -13.57 3.49 7.14
CA TYR A 535 -12.61 2.53 6.60
C TYR A 535 -12.99 1.11 6.97
N LEU A 536 -13.50 0.88 8.19
CA LEU A 536 -13.97 -0.44 8.64
C LEU A 536 -15.20 -0.89 7.84
N ASP A 537 -16.14 0.03 7.62
CA ASP A 537 -17.34 -0.22 6.82
C ASP A 537 -17.00 -0.59 5.37
N ASP A 538 -15.93 0.01 4.83
CA ASP A 538 -15.45 -0.25 3.47
C ASP A 538 -14.50 -1.45 3.36
N ALA A 539 -13.84 -1.88 4.45
CA ALA A 539 -12.77 -2.88 4.42
C ALA A 539 -13.17 -4.25 3.87
N VAL A 540 -14.41 -4.70 4.14
CA VAL A 540 -14.91 -5.99 3.65
C VAL A 540 -15.23 -6.00 2.15
N TYR A 541 -15.34 -4.81 1.54
CA TYR A 541 -15.60 -4.61 0.11
C TYR A 541 -14.35 -4.19 -0.66
N ALA A 542 -13.22 -4.09 0.05
CA ALA A 542 -11.99 -3.56 -0.49
C ALA A 542 -11.38 -4.51 -1.52
N GLN A 543 -10.98 -3.93 -2.64
CA GLN A 543 -10.15 -4.55 -3.65
C GLN A 543 -8.87 -3.72 -3.81
N ASP A 544 -7.87 -4.33 -4.41
CA ASP A 544 -6.61 -3.66 -4.75
C ASP A 544 -6.23 -3.94 -6.20
N TRP A 545 -5.21 -3.21 -6.64
CA TRP A 545 -4.38 -3.55 -7.76
C TRP A 545 -3.03 -2.83 -7.67
N TYR A 546 -2.20 -2.93 -8.69
CA TYR A 546 -0.91 -2.24 -8.79
C TYR A 546 -1.03 -0.74 -9.12
N LEU A 547 -1.88 -0.01 -8.40
CA LEU A 547 -2.03 1.44 -8.45
C LEU A 547 -2.00 2.08 -7.05
N ASN A 548 -1.51 1.33 -6.05
CA ASN A 548 -1.35 1.82 -4.69
C ASN A 548 -0.29 2.92 -4.66
N SER A 549 -0.69 4.16 -4.36
CA SER A 549 0.27 5.26 -4.22
C SER A 549 1.08 5.13 -2.94
N PHE A 550 2.17 5.91 -2.83
CA PHE A 550 3.02 5.98 -1.64
C PHE A 550 3.60 4.62 -1.20
N THR A 551 3.65 3.64 -2.11
CA THR A 551 4.45 2.43 -1.88
C THR A 551 5.95 2.76 -2.03
N HIS A 552 6.32 3.75 -2.86
CA HIS A 552 7.72 4.12 -3.15
C HIS A 552 8.52 2.93 -3.64
N ASP A 553 7.88 2.13 -4.49
CA ASP A 553 8.37 0.83 -4.84
C ASP A 553 9.32 0.85 -6.02
N ASN A 554 9.46 1.94 -6.79
CA ASN A 554 10.20 1.99 -8.08
C ASN A 554 9.89 0.76 -8.96
N GLY A 555 8.69 0.20 -8.81
CA GLY A 555 8.35 -1.17 -9.13
C GLY A 555 7.04 -1.22 -9.90
N ILE A 556 6.23 -2.24 -9.64
CA ILE A 556 4.98 -2.44 -10.38
C ILE A 556 4.05 -1.24 -10.17
N ASN A 557 3.85 -0.75 -8.94
CA ASN A 557 2.93 0.38 -8.72
C ASN A 557 3.46 1.65 -9.36
N ASP A 558 4.70 2.06 -9.05
CA ASP A 558 5.21 3.35 -9.54
C ASP A 558 5.27 3.39 -11.08
N GLN A 559 5.60 2.27 -11.74
CA GLN A 559 5.59 2.19 -13.20
C GLN A 559 4.16 2.21 -13.78
N MET A 560 3.21 1.50 -13.16
CA MET A 560 1.80 1.56 -13.59
C MET A 560 1.24 2.96 -13.42
N ILE A 561 1.41 3.55 -12.24
CA ILE A 561 0.97 4.90 -11.89
C ILE A 561 1.50 5.89 -12.90
N LYS A 562 2.76 5.75 -13.35
CA LYS A 562 3.34 6.65 -14.35
C LYS A 562 2.58 6.66 -15.68
N TYR A 563 2.15 5.50 -16.18
CA TYR A 563 1.35 5.45 -17.42
C TYR A 563 -0.01 6.14 -17.26
N TYR A 564 -0.67 5.96 -16.13
CA TYR A 564 -1.93 6.65 -15.85
C TYR A 564 -1.73 8.15 -15.57
N GLU A 565 -0.62 8.53 -14.94
CA GLU A 565 -0.22 9.93 -14.72
C GLU A 565 -0.08 10.66 -16.06
N ASP A 566 0.75 10.11 -16.94
CA ASP A 566 1.02 10.66 -18.26
C ASP A 566 -0.25 10.70 -19.11
N GLY A 567 -1.08 9.64 -19.03
CA GLY A 567 -2.37 9.59 -19.71
C GLY A 567 -3.36 10.66 -19.23
N ILE A 568 -3.51 10.86 -17.91
CA ILE A 568 -4.35 11.92 -17.38
C ILE A 568 -3.83 13.29 -17.82
N ASN A 569 -2.52 13.52 -17.74
CA ASN A 569 -1.93 14.80 -18.15
C ASN A 569 -2.17 15.08 -19.64
N ALA A 570 -2.00 14.07 -20.50
CA ALA A 570 -2.30 14.18 -21.92
C ALA A 570 -3.78 14.52 -22.19
N ILE A 571 -4.72 13.90 -21.47
CA ILE A 571 -6.16 14.23 -21.58
C ILE A 571 -6.41 15.69 -21.15
N LEU A 572 -5.78 16.13 -20.06
CA LEU A 572 -5.90 17.52 -19.59
C LEU A 572 -5.31 18.53 -20.59
N GLU A 573 -4.33 18.12 -21.39
CA GLU A 573 -3.72 18.90 -22.47
C GLU A 573 -4.48 18.81 -23.81
N GLY A 574 -5.52 17.98 -23.88
CA GLY A 574 -6.46 17.90 -25.00
C GLY A 574 -6.26 16.69 -25.93
N GLU A 575 -5.43 15.73 -25.54
CA GLU A 575 -5.31 14.45 -26.25
C GLU A 575 -6.61 13.64 -26.14
N LYS A 576 -6.90 12.82 -27.17
CA LYS A 576 -8.08 11.97 -27.18
C LYS A 576 -7.87 10.80 -26.23
N VAL A 577 -8.87 10.55 -25.40
CA VAL A 577 -8.84 9.43 -24.42
C VAL A 577 -8.60 8.08 -25.10
N ASP A 578 -9.12 7.86 -26.31
CA ASP A 578 -8.90 6.61 -27.06
C ASP A 578 -7.41 6.37 -27.40
N ASP A 579 -6.66 7.42 -27.72
CA ASP A 579 -5.23 7.32 -28.04
C ASP A 579 -4.41 7.10 -26.75
N VAL A 580 -4.80 7.77 -25.66
CA VAL A 580 -4.21 7.58 -24.32
C VAL A 580 -4.40 6.14 -23.81
N LEU A 581 -5.57 5.55 -24.02
CA LEU A 581 -5.85 4.17 -23.59
C LEU A 581 -4.95 3.14 -24.27
N LEU A 582 -4.58 3.34 -25.54
CA LEU A 582 -3.63 2.47 -26.23
C LEU A 582 -2.25 2.51 -25.55
N THR A 583 -1.81 3.70 -25.14
CA THR A 583 -0.53 3.88 -24.43
C THR A 583 -0.55 3.23 -23.05
N ILE A 584 -1.64 3.42 -22.30
CA ILE A 584 -1.82 2.78 -20.99
C ILE A 584 -1.83 1.25 -21.14
N GLU A 585 -2.56 0.70 -22.12
CA GLU A 585 -2.63 -0.74 -22.38
C GLU A 585 -1.26 -1.35 -22.69
N GLU A 586 -0.48 -0.71 -23.58
CA GLU A 586 0.87 -1.15 -23.91
C GLU A 586 1.79 -1.11 -22.68
N GLY A 587 1.74 -0.01 -21.93
CA GLY A 587 2.48 0.16 -20.69
C GLY A 587 2.15 -0.89 -19.64
N THR A 588 0.85 -1.15 -19.41
CA THR A 588 0.36 -2.19 -18.51
C THR A 588 0.90 -3.56 -18.91
N LYS A 589 0.78 -3.94 -20.19
CA LYS A 589 1.31 -5.22 -20.70
C LYS A 589 2.81 -5.33 -20.51
N GLN A 590 3.56 -4.25 -20.74
CA GLN A 590 5.00 -4.20 -20.54
C GLN A 590 5.37 -4.44 -19.07
N VAL A 591 4.74 -3.72 -18.13
CA VAL A 591 5.04 -3.84 -16.71
C VAL A 591 4.67 -5.23 -16.18
N LEU A 592 3.48 -5.76 -16.50
CA LEU A 592 3.08 -7.10 -16.06
C LEU A 592 4.05 -8.18 -16.59
N LYS A 593 4.47 -8.06 -17.86
CA LYS A 593 5.46 -8.96 -18.46
C LYS A 593 6.82 -8.86 -17.77
N GLN A 594 7.29 -7.65 -17.46
CA GLN A 594 8.57 -7.41 -16.78
C GLN A 594 8.65 -8.15 -15.44
N TYR A 595 7.55 -8.20 -14.70
CA TYR A 595 7.47 -8.87 -13.39
C TYR A 595 6.90 -10.29 -13.44
N GLY A 596 6.68 -10.84 -14.63
CA GLY A 596 6.20 -12.21 -14.82
C GLY A 596 4.79 -12.45 -14.27
N ILE A 597 3.94 -11.42 -14.29
CA ILE A 597 2.53 -11.49 -13.86
C ILE A 597 1.68 -11.88 -15.08
N SER A 598 0.90 -12.94 -14.93
CA SER A 598 0.04 -13.45 -16.01
C SER A 598 -1.20 -12.58 -16.17
N THR A 599 -1.53 -12.22 -17.42
CA THR A 599 -2.74 -11.46 -17.80
C THR A 599 -3.94 -12.38 -18.12
N LYS A 600 -3.97 -13.60 -17.58
CA LYS A 600 -4.94 -14.63 -17.98
C LYS A 600 -6.21 -14.58 -17.15
#